data_AF-A0A968N0L3-F1
#
_entry.id   AF-A0A968N0L3-F1
#
_cell.length_a   1.000
_cell.length_b   1.000
_cell.length_c   1.000
_cell.angle_alpha   90.00
_cell.angle_beta   90.00
_cell.angle_gamma   90.00
#
_symmetry.space_group_name_H-M   'P 1'
#
loop_
_entity.id
_entity.type
_entity.pdbx_description
1 polymer ?
#
loop_
_entity_poly.entity_id
_entity_poly.type
_entity_poly.pdbx_seq_one_letter_code
_entity_poly.pdbx_strand_id
1 'polypeptide(L)'
;MSKRRILIFVLLVAFAMLAAIWLQGINPAASPILVSILIVAVFPIVAFAATTKPLWDFVENILDESNLQQMATRFYLYGRGGSGKTTLIKSWLGGEVRPEQATKYFAYYTAEKYVDLETKKRWRVVVSDYQGQSPSQNTLNASAKVIGPTSNRAVNAAFFIVDIAPRIEKGGQPLATPELVEWLSTDTEAKIEKRVEQHLEYIVPAILEIVFSTVYSKNLLNVTLVINKIDLLRDVVAMGCIPGVSLGNVDDYVRNLFKKVEHNVRDACDRASTSDSHTINFQVVVVSAVTGQGVAKLFNEIVRQHAIQGSNSTAPRRTARRRRRAAASR
;
A
#
# COMPACT_ATOMS: atom_id res chain seq x y z
N MET A 1 1.35 22.21 -17.23
CA MET A 1 1.87 22.39 -15.86
C MET A 1 0.80 22.01 -14.86
N SER A 2 1.11 21.25 -13.81
CA SER A 2 0.12 20.91 -12.77
C SER A 2 -0.24 22.16 -11.94
N LYS A 3 -1.46 22.24 -11.40
CA LYS A 3 -1.92 23.36 -10.54
C LYS A 3 -0.95 23.62 -9.36
N ARG A 4 -0.26 22.58 -8.87
CA ARG A 4 0.76 22.67 -7.81
C ARG A 4 2.03 23.39 -8.27
N ARG A 5 2.47 23.21 -9.52
CA ARG A 5 3.64 23.90 -10.08
C ARG A 5 3.40 25.41 -10.20
N ILE A 6 2.18 25.80 -10.54
CA ILE A 6 1.79 27.22 -10.61
C ILE A 6 1.80 27.85 -9.20
N LEU A 7 1.28 27.14 -8.18
CA LEU A 7 1.26 27.63 -6.80
C LEU A 7 2.67 27.86 -6.23
N ILE A 8 3.57 26.89 -6.41
CA ILE A 8 4.96 27.00 -5.93
C ILE A 8 5.70 28.13 -6.64
N PHE A 9 5.46 28.31 -7.95
CA PHE A 9 5.99 29.42 -8.71
C PHE A 9 5.51 30.78 -8.16
N VAL A 10 4.21 30.92 -7.90
CA VAL A 10 3.63 32.13 -7.31
C VAL A 10 4.22 32.43 -5.93
N LEU A 11 4.41 31.41 -5.09
CA LEU A 11 5.03 31.56 -3.76
C LEU A 11 6.49 32.00 -3.83
N LEU A 12 7.29 31.44 -4.74
CA LEU A 12 8.69 31.84 -4.92
C LEU A 12 8.81 33.29 -5.39
N VAL A 13 7.97 33.71 -6.34
CA VAL A 13 7.93 35.10 -6.81
C VAL A 13 7.50 36.03 -5.67
N ALA A 14 6.48 35.65 -4.90
CA ALA A 14 6.05 36.44 -3.73
C ALA A 14 7.16 36.59 -2.67
N PHE A 15 7.92 35.52 -2.41
CA PHE A 15 9.02 35.55 -1.45
C PHE A 15 10.18 36.42 -1.93
N ALA A 16 10.52 36.37 -3.22
CA ALA A 16 11.53 37.23 -3.83
C ALA A 16 11.12 38.72 -3.78
N MET A 17 9.84 39.03 -4.04
CA MET A 17 9.31 40.38 -3.90
C MET A 17 9.37 40.87 -2.45
N LEU A 18 8.99 40.04 -1.49
CA LEU A 18 9.08 40.39 -0.06
C LEU A 18 10.53 40.64 0.37
N ALA A 19 11.48 39.83 -0.09
CA ALA A 19 12.90 40.03 0.19
C ALA A 19 13.42 41.35 -0.42
N ALA A 20 12.99 41.69 -1.64
CA ALA A 20 13.33 42.95 -2.30
C ALA A 20 12.77 44.18 -1.54
N ILE A 21 11.52 44.11 -1.09
CA ILE A 21 10.88 45.15 -0.26
C ILE A 21 11.61 45.31 1.08
N TRP A 22 11.99 44.20 1.71
CA TRP A 22 12.71 44.21 2.98
C TRP A 22 14.11 44.84 2.83
N LEU A 23 14.82 44.51 1.74
CA LEU A 23 16.12 45.12 1.40
C LEU A 23 16.01 46.61 1.08
N GLN A 24 14.93 47.04 0.41
CA GLN A 24 14.64 48.46 0.16
C GLN A 24 14.49 49.27 1.45
N GLY A 25 13.91 48.68 2.50
CA GLY A 25 13.76 49.33 3.80
C GLY A 25 15.07 49.54 4.56
N ILE A 26 16.14 48.81 4.21
CA ILE A 26 17.43 48.85 4.91
C ILE A 26 18.41 49.83 4.27
N ASN A 27 18.38 50.02 2.93
CA ASN A 27 19.27 50.96 2.27
C ASN A 27 18.69 51.55 0.97
N PRO A 28 18.05 52.74 1.01
CA PRO A 28 17.29 53.29 -0.11
C PRO A 28 18.18 53.72 -1.30
N ALA A 29 19.46 54.05 -1.05
CA ALA A 29 20.39 54.55 -2.07
C ALA A 29 20.95 53.45 -3.00
N ALA A 30 20.95 52.19 -2.58
CA ALA A 30 21.41 51.05 -3.41
C ALA A 30 20.25 50.31 -4.12
N SER A 31 19.02 50.81 -3.94
CA SER A 31 17.79 50.05 -4.18
C SER A 31 17.48 49.69 -5.65
N PRO A 32 17.71 50.53 -6.68
CA PRO A 32 17.27 50.17 -8.03
C PRO A 32 18.18 49.14 -8.67
N ILE A 33 19.49 49.25 -8.41
CA ILE A 33 20.53 48.37 -8.96
C ILE A 33 20.47 47.00 -8.29
N LEU A 34 20.35 46.94 -6.96
CA LEU A 34 20.19 45.67 -6.24
C LEU A 34 18.89 44.94 -6.62
N VAL A 35 17.77 45.66 -6.77
CA VAL A 35 16.50 45.06 -7.21
C VAL A 35 16.60 44.54 -8.64
N SER A 36 17.24 45.29 -9.54
CA SER A 36 17.44 44.85 -10.94
C SER A 36 18.36 43.63 -11.03
N ILE A 37 19.45 43.60 -10.26
CA ILE A 37 20.35 42.44 -10.15
C ILE A 37 19.62 41.24 -9.55
N LEU A 38 18.78 41.45 -8.52
CA LEU A 38 17.99 40.38 -7.91
C LEU A 38 16.99 39.79 -8.93
N ILE A 39 16.27 40.62 -9.69
CA ILE A 39 15.32 40.15 -10.71
C ILE A 39 16.07 39.39 -11.82
N VAL A 40 17.18 39.93 -12.31
CA VAL A 40 17.99 39.31 -13.38
C VAL A 40 18.71 38.05 -12.91
N ALA A 41 19.06 37.92 -11.63
CA ALA A 41 19.66 36.71 -11.08
C ALA A 41 18.61 35.64 -10.72
N VAL A 42 17.43 36.05 -10.24
CA VAL A 42 16.35 35.15 -9.85
C VAL A 42 15.65 34.55 -11.08
N PHE A 43 15.49 35.31 -12.18
CA PHE A 43 14.79 34.81 -13.37
C PHE A 43 15.46 33.58 -14.01
N PRO A 44 16.80 33.54 -14.23
CA PRO A 44 17.52 32.37 -14.72
C PRO A 44 17.51 31.21 -13.73
N ILE A 45 17.63 31.47 -12.42
CA ILE A 45 17.57 30.41 -11.40
C ILE A 45 16.18 29.79 -11.36
N VAL A 46 15.12 30.59 -11.45
CA VAL A 46 13.73 30.13 -11.49
C VAL A 46 13.40 29.45 -12.82
N ALA A 47 13.89 29.95 -13.94
CA ALA A 47 13.72 29.32 -15.25
C ALA A 47 14.47 27.98 -15.33
N PHE A 48 15.68 27.92 -14.76
CA PHE A 48 16.48 26.70 -14.65
C PHE A 48 15.83 25.70 -13.69
N ALA A 49 15.34 26.14 -12.53
CA ALA A 49 14.57 25.30 -11.61
C ALA A 49 13.25 24.81 -12.22
N ALA A 50 12.57 25.62 -13.03
CA ALA A 50 11.33 25.25 -13.71
C ALA A 50 11.54 24.21 -14.83
N THR A 51 12.74 24.17 -15.43
CA THR A 51 13.08 23.30 -16.57
C THR A 51 13.89 22.06 -16.16
N THR A 52 14.61 22.10 -15.04
CA THR A 52 15.39 20.97 -14.55
C THR A 52 14.51 19.98 -13.76
N LYS A 53 14.13 18.91 -14.45
CA LYS A 53 13.53 17.69 -13.90
C LYS A 53 14.14 17.24 -12.55
N PRO A 54 15.49 17.18 -12.38
CA PRO A 54 16.08 16.70 -11.12
C PRO A 54 15.80 17.58 -9.90
N LEU A 55 15.61 18.90 -10.05
CA LEU A 55 15.30 19.78 -8.93
C LEU A 55 13.84 19.60 -8.48
N TRP A 56 12.94 19.38 -9.44
CA TRP A 56 11.56 19.01 -9.15
C TRP A 56 11.44 17.63 -8.52
N ASP A 57 12.21 16.65 -9.01
CA ASP A 57 12.26 15.31 -8.41
C ASP A 57 12.78 15.40 -6.96
N PHE A 58 13.74 16.30 -6.67
CA PHE A 58 14.22 16.56 -5.31
C PHE A 58 13.16 17.22 -4.42
N VAL A 59 12.46 18.25 -4.90
CA VAL A 59 11.37 18.91 -4.16
C VAL A 59 10.17 17.98 -3.96
N GLU A 60 9.81 17.18 -4.96
CA GLU A 60 8.79 16.13 -4.86
C GLU A 60 9.24 15.07 -3.84
N ASN A 61 10.50 14.64 -3.85
CA ASN A 61 11.04 13.72 -2.84
C ASN A 61 11.01 14.29 -1.43
N ILE A 62 11.36 15.57 -1.20
CA ILE A 62 11.28 16.20 0.13
C ILE A 62 9.83 16.34 0.61
N LEU A 63 8.93 16.79 -0.27
CA LEU A 63 7.51 16.88 0.05
C LEU A 63 6.90 15.49 0.27
N ASP A 64 7.36 14.48 -0.45
CA ASP A 64 6.95 13.10 -0.28
C ASP A 64 7.53 12.47 1.00
N GLU A 65 8.76 12.79 1.40
CA GLU A 65 9.32 12.44 2.71
C GLU A 65 8.50 13.06 3.85
N SER A 66 8.05 14.32 3.69
CA SER A 66 7.16 14.96 4.66
C SER A 66 5.77 14.30 4.73
N ASN A 67 5.27 13.77 3.60
CA ASN A 67 4.03 12.98 3.56
C ASN A 67 4.23 11.54 4.07
N LEU A 68 5.42 10.97 3.95
CA LEU A 68 5.80 9.67 4.52
C LEU A 68 5.84 9.73 6.05
N GLN A 69 6.21 10.87 6.62
CA GLN A 69 6.14 11.11 8.07
C GLN A 69 4.71 11.28 8.61
N GLN A 70 3.69 11.44 7.75
CA GLN A 70 2.32 11.41 8.23
C GLN A 70 1.95 9.99 8.65
N MET A 71 1.38 9.86 9.85
CA MET A 71 0.99 8.55 10.40
C MET A 71 -0.05 7.90 9.49
N ALA A 72 0.34 6.76 8.91
CA ALA A 72 -0.49 6.01 7.98
C ALA A 72 -0.27 4.51 8.17
N THR A 73 -1.34 3.73 7.97
CA THR A 73 -1.22 2.27 7.83
C THR A 73 -0.97 1.93 6.37
N ARG A 74 0.11 1.21 6.10
CA ARG A 74 0.54 0.88 4.75
C ARG A 74 0.39 -0.61 4.48
N PHE A 75 -0.34 -0.91 3.42
CA PHE A 75 -0.63 -2.26 2.96
C PHE A 75 0.12 -2.55 1.67
N TYR A 76 0.64 -3.77 1.58
CA TYR A 76 1.24 -4.29 0.37
C TYR A 76 0.47 -5.53 -0.09
N LEU A 77 0.02 -5.54 -1.35
CA LEU A 77 -0.75 -6.62 -1.94
C LEU A 77 0.10 -7.33 -2.98
N TYR A 78 0.22 -8.63 -2.81
CA TYR A 78 0.91 -9.53 -3.72
C TYR A 78 0.00 -10.67 -4.15
N GLY A 79 -0.01 -10.99 -5.43
CA GLY A 79 -0.80 -12.09 -5.95
C GLY A 79 -0.89 -12.03 -7.46
N ARG A 80 -1.25 -13.15 -8.07
CA ARG A 80 -1.33 -13.26 -9.53
C ARG A 80 -2.36 -12.29 -10.11
N GLY A 81 -2.19 -11.91 -11.37
CA GLY A 81 -3.22 -11.19 -12.12
C GLY A 81 -4.57 -11.92 -12.08
N GLY A 82 -5.66 -11.15 -11.99
CA GLY A 82 -7.03 -11.69 -11.98
C GLY A 82 -7.55 -12.24 -10.65
N SER A 83 -6.79 -12.15 -9.56
CA SER A 83 -7.19 -12.67 -8.24
C SER A 83 -8.18 -11.82 -7.45
N GLY A 84 -8.64 -10.71 -8.02
CA GLY A 84 -9.61 -9.81 -7.38
C GLY A 84 -8.98 -8.79 -6.42
N LYS A 85 -7.65 -8.57 -6.48
CA LYS A 85 -6.95 -7.53 -5.70
C LYS A 85 -7.61 -6.16 -5.83
N THR A 86 -7.86 -5.71 -7.06
CA THR A 86 -8.52 -4.41 -7.30
C THR A 86 -9.92 -4.36 -6.68
N THR A 87 -10.69 -5.46 -6.73
CA THR A 87 -12.01 -5.54 -6.08
C THR A 87 -11.90 -5.45 -4.55
N LEU A 88 -10.90 -6.10 -3.96
CA LEU A 88 -10.61 -5.96 -2.52
C LEU A 88 -10.24 -4.52 -2.15
N ILE A 89 -9.40 -3.85 -2.94
CA ILE A 89 -9.04 -2.44 -2.74
C ILE A 89 -10.29 -1.55 -2.78
N LYS A 90 -11.17 -1.74 -3.78
CA LYS A 90 -12.44 -1.00 -3.88
C LYS A 90 -13.33 -1.22 -2.66
N SER A 91 -13.43 -2.47 -2.18
CA SER A 91 -14.18 -2.82 -0.97
C SER A 91 -13.60 -2.14 0.28
N TRP A 92 -12.27 -2.20 0.46
CA TRP A 92 -11.57 -1.59 1.59
C TRP A 92 -11.66 -0.07 1.59
N LEU A 93 -11.43 0.57 0.44
CA LEU A 93 -11.34 2.02 0.34
C LEU A 93 -12.69 2.69 0.09
N GLY A 94 -13.74 1.94 -0.23
CA GLY A 94 -15.13 2.39 -0.22
C GLY A 94 -15.61 2.94 -1.57
N GLY A 95 -15.52 2.14 -2.63
CA GLY A 95 -16.12 2.43 -3.93
C GLY A 95 -15.10 2.51 -5.07
N GLU A 96 -15.38 3.32 -6.09
CA GLU A 96 -14.47 3.54 -7.22
C GLU A 96 -13.21 4.30 -6.76
N VAL A 97 -12.10 3.56 -6.67
CA VAL A 97 -10.79 4.12 -6.31
C VAL A 97 -9.94 4.26 -7.55
N ARG A 98 -9.40 5.46 -7.77
CA ARG A 98 -8.37 5.69 -8.78
C ARG A 98 -7.00 5.67 -8.11
N PRO A 99 -6.00 4.97 -8.70
CA PRO A 99 -4.65 5.03 -8.18
C PRO A 99 -4.09 6.45 -8.32
N GLU A 100 -3.37 6.93 -7.32
CA GLU A 100 -2.65 8.21 -7.43
C GLU A 100 -1.43 8.07 -8.33
N GLN A 101 -0.81 6.88 -8.34
CA GLN A 101 0.27 6.51 -9.24
C GLN A 101 0.00 5.09 -9.74
N ALA A 102 0.08 4.91 -11.06
CA ALA A 102 -0.01 3.59 -11.68
C ALA A 102 1.05 3.47 -12.76
N THR A 103 1.84 2.40 -12.67
CA THR A 103 2.70 1.92 -13.73
C THR A 103 2.14 0.60 -14.23
N LYS A 104 2.78 0.04 -15.26
CA LYS A 104 2.47 -1.31 -15.74
C LYS A 104 2.55 -2.36 -14.62
N TYR A 105 3.42 -2.19 -13.63
CA TYR A 105 3.73 -3.22 -12.63
C TYR A 105 3.20 -2.92 -11.23
N PHE A 106 2.87 -1.67 -10.96
CA PHE A 106 2.60 -1.19 -9.61
C PHE A 106 1.51 -0.13 -9.61
N ALA A 107 0.56 -0.21 -8.70
CA ALA A 107 -0.42 0.84 -8.46
C ALA A 107 -0.44 1.23 -6.98
N TYR A 108 -0.67 2.51 -6.74
CA TYR A 108 -0.62 3.12 -5.42
C TYR A 108 -1.93 3.86 -5.15
N TYR A 109 -2.53 3.57 -4.01
CA TYR A 109 -3.81 4.14 -3.58
C TYR A 109 -3.68 4.73 -2.18
N THR A 110 -4.26 5.90 -1.97
CA THR A 110 -4.36 6.53 -0.64
C THR A 110 -5.82 6.85 -0.34
N ALA A 111 -6.23 6.64 0.90
CA ALA A 111 -7.53 7.13 1.40
C ALA A 111 -7.42 7.54 2.86
N GLU A 112 -8.34 8.39 3.32
CA GLU A 112 -8.59 8.60 4.74
C GLU A 112 -9.79 7.79 5.20
N LYS A 113 -9.64 7.10 6.32
CA LYS A 113 -10.68 6.25 6.90
C LYS A 113 -10.97 6.62 8.34
N TYR A 114 -12.24 6.55 8.72
CA TYR A 114 -12.62 6.65 10.13
C TYR A 114 -12.25 5.35 10.83
N VAL A 115 -11.36 5.44 11.81
CA VAL A 115 -10.95 4.31 12.66
C VAL A 115 -11.96 4.08 13.76
N ASP A 116 -12.52 5.19 14.22
CA ASP A 116 -13.52 5.28 15.27
C ASP A 116 -14.57 6.32 14.84
N LEU A 117 -15.82 5.86 14.80
CA LEU A 117 -16.97 6.66 14.39
C LEU A 117 -17.41 7.62 15.51
N GLU A 118 -17.17 7.27 16.77
CA GLU A 118 -17.56 8.07 17.93
C GLU A 118 -16.64 9.28 18.06
N THR A 119 -15.32 9.06 18.02
CA THR A 119 -14.34 10.15 18.07
C THR A 119 -14.12 10.84 16.73
N LYS A 120 -14.74 10.33 15.64
CA LYS A 120 -14.52 10.76 14.25
C LYS A 120 -13.03 10.77 13.86
N LYS A 121 -12.19 9.96 14.52
CA LYS A 121 -10.76 9.91 14.27
C LYS A 121 -10.51 9.35 12.88
N ARG A 122 -9.89 10.17 12.02
CA ARG A 122 -9.45 9.76 10.69
C ARG A 122 -8.02 9.24 10.73
N TRP A 123 -7.74 8.28 9.87
CA TRP A 123 -6.42 7.69 9.70
C TRP A 123 -6.14 7.48 8.23
N ARG A 124 -4.91 7.77 7.83
CA ARG A 124 -4.50 7.58 6.45
C ARG A 124 -4.20 6.09 6.22
N VAL A 125 -4.77 5.56 5.15
CA VAL A 125 -4.45 4.25 4.64
C VAL A 125 -3.79 4.38 3.28
N VAL A 126 -2.72 3.64 3.10
CA VAL A 126 -1.98 3.55 1.86
C VAL A 126 -1.99 2.09 1.40
N VAL A 127 -2.32 1.84 0.15
CA VAL A 127 -2.33 0.50 -0.45
C VAL A 127 -1.42 0.47 -1.66
N SER A 128 -0.47 -0.46 -1.63
CA SER A 128 0.42 -0.75 -2.74
C SER A 128 0.04 -2.07 -3.38
N ASP A 129 -0.34 -2.02 -4.65
CA ASP A 129 -0.78 -3.15 -5.44
C ASP A 129 0.28 -3.53 -6.47
N TYR A 130 0.90 -4.68 -6.27
CA TYR A 130 1.72 -5.30 -7.29
C TYR A 130 0.82 -5.98 -8.33
N GLN A 131 0.84 -5.48 -9.57
CA GLN A 131 -0.15 -5.84 -10.61
C GLN A 131 -0.13 -7.33 -11.01
N GLY A 132 0.96 -8.04 -10.73
CA GLY A 132 0.98 -9.50 -10.78
C GLY A 132 1.39 -10.08 -12.14
N GLN A 133 2.21 -9.37 -12.92
CA GLN A 133 2.58 -9.75 -14.29
C GLN A 133 3.78 -10.70 -14.37
N SER A 134 4.81 -10.52 -13.54
CA SER A 134 5.97 -11.43 -13.48
C SER A 134 6.68 -11.30 -12.12
N PRO A 135 6.75 -12.37 -11.30
CA PRO A 135 7.32 -12.34 -9.95
C PRO A 135 8.72 -11.68 -9.85
N SER A 136 9.55 -11.82 -10.89
CA SER A 136 10.88 -11.21 -10.96
C SER A 136 10.88 -9.68 -11.04
N GLN A 137 9.75 -9.08 -11.40
CA GLN A 137 9.59 -7.63 -11.55
C GLN A 137 8.99 -6.98 -10.30
N ASN A 138 8.88 -7.72 -9.20
CA ASN A 138 8.29 -7.24 -7.95
C ASN A 138 9.05 -6.05 -7.31
N THR A 139 10.32 -5.88 -7.67
CA THR A 139 11.19 -4.79 -7.21
C THR A 139 11.27 -3.62 -8.19
N LEU A 140 10.81 -3.81 -9.44
CA LEU A 140 10.96 -2.81 -10.51
C LEU A 140 9.82 -1.78 -10.44
N ASN A 141 10.18 -0.51 -10.29
CA ASN A 141 9.25 0.63 -10.25
C ASN A 141 8.28 0.65 -9.06
N ALA A 142 8.61 -0.06 -7.97
CA ALA A 142 7.89 0.12 -6.72
C ALA A 142 8.11 1.55 -6.20
N SER A 143 7.04 2.22 -5.79
CA SER A 143 7.16 3.59 -5.28
C SER A 143 8.04 3.59 -4.02
N ALA A 144 9.05 4.46 -3.99
CA ALA A 144 9.90 4.69 -2.81
C ALA A 144 9.08 5.02 -1.54
N LYS A 145 7.81 5.43 -1.73
CA LYS A 145 6.83 5.71 -0.68
C LYS A 145 6.39 4.50 0.13
N VAL A 146 6.58 3.28 -0.38
CA VAL A 146 6.17 2.05 0.32
C VAL A 146 7.27 1.01 0.33
N ILE A 147 8.06 0.95 -0.73
CA ILE A 147 9.13 -0.02 -0.92
C ILE A 147 10.41 0.78 -1.17
N GLY A 148 11.38 0.69 -0.25
CA GLY A 148 12.64 1.44 -0.32
C GLY A 148 13.76 0.70 0.42
N PRO A 149 14.90 1.36 0.68
CA PRO A 149 15.94 0.83 1.55
C PRO A 149 15.37 0.43 2.91
N THR A 150 15.95 -0.57 3.59
CA THR A 150 15.43 -1.15 4.84
C THR A 150 15.08 -0.11 5.91
N SER A 151 15.80 1.02 5.95
CA SER A 151 15.57 2.13 6.88
C SER A 151 14.28 2.93 6.60
N ASN A 152 13.77 2.89 5.38
CA ASN A 152 12.65 3.73 4.91
C ASN A 152 11.38 2.92 4.61
N ARG A 153 11.44 1.59 4.75
CA ARG A 153 10.27 0.72 4.58
C ARG A 153 9.28 0.94 5.70
N ALA A 154 8.04 1.18 5.31
CA ALA A 154 6.96 1.48 6.25
C ALA A 154 5.75 0.56 6.06
N VAL A 155 5.92 -0.59 5.37
CA VAL A 155 4.86 -1.59 5.21
C VAL A 155 4.46 -2.15 6.57
N ASN A 156 3.17 -2.06 6.88
CA ASN A 156 2.59 -2.49 8.14
C ASN A 156 1.94 -3.87 8.03
N ALA A 157 1.32 -4.15 6.88
CA ALA A 157 0.84 -5.48 6.58
C ALA A 157 1.01 -5.86 5.11
N ALA A 158 1.27 -7.15 4.87
CA ALA A 158 1.35 -7.74 3.54
C ALA A 158 0.23 -8.77 3.33
N PHE A 159 -0.45 -8.68 2.18
CA PHE A 159 -1.51 -9.60 1.78
C PHE A 159 -1.05 -10.43 0.59
N PHE A 160 -1.01 -11.74 0.76
CA PHE A 160 -0.82 -12.71 -0.32
C PHE A 160 -2.19 -13.16 -0.80
N ILE A 161 -2.58 -12.86 -2.03
CA ILE A 161 -3.93 -13.07 -2.53
C ILE A 161 -3.94 -14.21 -3.55
N VAL A 162 -4.63 -15.29 -3.19
CA VAL A 162 -4.92 -16.44 -4.04
C VAL A 162 -6.42 -16.56 -4.31
N ASP A 163 -6.79 -17.36 -5.29
CA ASP A 163 -8.18 -17.55 -5.71
C ASP A 163 -8.35 -18.92 -6.39
N ILE A 164 -9.58 -19.42 -6.44
CA ILE A 164 -9.92 -20.69 -7.09
C ILE A 164 -10.27 -20.57 -8.58
N ALA A 165 -10.49 -19.35 -9.08
CA ALA A 165 -10.95 -19.12 -10.44
C ALA A 165 -10.28 -17.86 -11.03
N PRO A 166 -9.69 -17.93 -12.23
CA PRO A 166 -9.06 -16.77 -12.86
C PRO A 166 -10.08 -15.70 -13.26
N ARG A 167 -9.59 -14.54 -13.68
CA ARG A 167 -10.39 -13.59 -14.45
C ARG A 167 -10.46 -14.11 -15.89
N ILE A 168 -11.66 -14.39 -16.38
CA ILE A 168 -11.92 -14.74 -17.78
C ILE A 168 -12.50 -13.51 -18.46
N GLU A 169 -12.09 -13.26 -19.70
CA GLU A 169 -12.57 -12.14 -20.51
C GLU A 169 -13.31 -12.64 -21.74
N LYS A 170 -14.43 -11.99 -22.07
CA LYS A 170 -15.21 -12.20 -23.29
C LYS A 170 -15.43 -10.83 -23.93
N GLY A 171 -14.90 -10.63 -25.14
CA GLY A 171 -14.96 -9.32 -25.82
C GLY A 171 -14.21 -8.20 -25.09
N GLY A 172 -13.13 -8.53 -24.36
CA GLY A 172 -12.32 -7.55 -23.60
C GLY A 172 -12.93 -7.08 -22.28
N GLN A 173 -14.08 -7.64 -21.87
CA GLN A 173 -14.69 -7.40 -20.57
C GLN A 173 -14.60 -8.66 -19.70
N PRO A 174 -14.42 -8.52 -18.37
CA PRO A 174 -14.51 -9.66 -17.45
C PRO A 174 -15.89 -10.32 -17.52
N LEU A 175 -15.94 -11.65 -17.46
CA LEU A 175 -17.22 -12.36 -17.28
C LEU A 175 -17.94 -11.90 -16.02
N ALA A 176 -19.27 -11.80 -16.10
CA ALA A 176 -20.10 -11.58 -14.93
C ALA A 176 -20.08 -12.81 -14.00
N THR A 177 -20.41 -12.64 -12.72
CA THR A 177 -20.39 -13.74 -11.73
C THR A 177 -21.18 -14.97 -12.20
N PRO A 178 -22.43 -14.87 -12.69
CA PRO A 178 -23.17 -16.05 -13.14
C PRO A 178 -22.52 -16.79 -14.32
N GLU A 179 -22.00 -16.06 -15.30
CA GLU A 179 -21.28 -16.64 -16.45
C GLU A 179 -19.97 -17.29 -16.02
N LEU A 180 -19.29 -16.74 -15.02
CA LEU A 180 -18.07 -17.32 -14.47
C LEU A 180 -18.37 -18.61 -13.69
N VAL A 181 -19.50 -18.68 -12.99
CA VAL A 181 -19.97 -19.90 -12.32
C VAL A 181 -20.31 -20.98 -13.35
N GLU A 182 -21.03 -20.64 -14.42
CA GLU A 182 -21.32 -21.57 -15.52
C GLU A 182 -20.03 -22.05 -16.22
N TRP A 183 -19.09 -21.15 -16.44
CA TRP A 183 -17.77 -21.54 -16.95
C TRP A 183 -17.06 -22.47 -15.96
N LEU A 184 -17.15 -22.24 -14.66
CA LEU A 184 -16.48 -23.05 -13.65
C LEU A 184 -17.18 -24.41 -13.43
N SER A 185 -18.48 -24.52 -13.70
CA SER A 185 -19.26 -25.75 -13.48
C SER A 185 -18.96 -26.86 -14.50
N THR A 186 -18.27 -26.54 -15.60
CA THR A 186 -17.76 -27.53 -16.55
C THR A 186 -16.31 -27.87 -16.19
N ASP A 187 -15.97 -29.15 -16.01
CA ASP A 187 -14.63 -29.60 -15.59
C ASP A 187 -14.11 -28.89 -14.32
N THR A 188 -15.00 -28.72 -13.32
CA THR A 188 -14.77 -27.90 -12.13
C THR A 188 -13.46 -28.22 -11.40
N GLU A 189 -13.23 -29.49 -11.08
CA GLU A 189 -12.04 -29.93 -10.35
C GLU A 189 -10.76 -29.60 -11.13
N ALA A 190 -10.71 -29.96 -12.43
CA ALA A 190 -9.55 -29.69 -13.27
C ALA A 190 -9.25 -28.17 -13.41
N LYS A 191 -10.30 -27.33 -13.50
CA LYS A 191 -10.13 -25.86 -13.55
C LYS A 191 -9.62 -25.29 -12.24
N ILE A 192 -10.14 -25.77 -11.11
CA ILE A 192 -9.69 -25.37 -9.77
C ILE A 192 -8.24 -25.82 -9.55
N GLU A 193 -7.92 -27.08 -9.81
CA GLU A 193 -6.56 -27.63 -9.68
C GLU A 193 -5.56 -26.85 -10.51
N LYS A 194 -5.85 -26.62 -11.78
CA LYS A 194 -5.01 -25.79 -12.66
C LYS A 194 -4.82 -24.39 -12.11
N ARG A 195 -5.85 -23.79 -11.52
CA ARG A 195 -5.74 -22.45 -10.93
C ARG A 195 -4.92 -22.46 -9.64
N VAL A 196 -5.05 -23.49 -8.81
CA VAL A 196 -4.23 -23.69 -7.60
C VAL A 196 -2.77 -23.87 -7.99
N GLU A 197 -2.47 -24.70 -9.00
CA GLU A 197 -1.12 -24.92 -9.54
C GLU A 197 -0.48 -23.61 -10.00
N GLN A 198 -1.22 -22.78 -10.74
CA GLN A 198 -0.76 -21.44 -11.15
C GLN A 198 -0.37 -20.53 -9.98
N HIS A 199 -0.99 -20.68 -8.80
CA HIS A 199 -0.60 -19.93 -7.60
C HIS A 199 0.58 -20.60 -6.89
N LEU A 200 0.67 -21.93 -6.91
CA LEU A 200 1.81 -22.68 -6.38
C LEU A 200 3.11 -22.35 -7.11
N GLU A 201 3.07 -22.18 -8.43
CA GLU A 201 4.20 -21.69 -9.23
C GLU A 201 4.56 -20.23 -8.95
N TYR A 202 3.57 -19.45 -8.49
CA TYR A 202 3.69 -18.00 -8.31
C TYR A 202 4.18 -17.60 -6.93
N ILE A 203 3.80 -18.36 -5.90
CA ILE A 203 4.11 -18.12 -4.48
C ILE A 203 5.02 -19.25 -3.98
N VAL A 204 6.21 -19.31 -4.57
CA VAL A 204 7.29 -20.26 -4.21
C VAL A 204 8.29 -19.62 -3.25
N PRO A 205 9.09 -20.42 -2.51
CA PRO A 205 10.08 -19.91 -1.55
C PRO A 205 11.03 -18.84 -2.10
N ALA A 206 11.60 -19.05 -3.29
CA ALA A 206 12.54 -18.10 -3.90
C ALA A 206 11.88 -16.74 -4.20
N ILE A 207 10.62 -16.74 -4.62
CA ILE A 207 9.86 -15.51 -4.88
C ILE A 207 9.49 -14.83 -3.56
N LEU A 208 9.12 -15.60 -2.54
CA LEU A 208 8.84 -15.06 -1.21
C LEU A 208 10.08 -14.39 -0.60
N GLU A 209 11.27 -14.93 -0.80
CA GLU A 209 12.50 -14.25 -0.38
C GLU A 209 12.66 -12.89 -1.04
N ILE A 210 12.37 -12.78 -2.34
CA ILE A 210 12.38 -11.49 -3.05
C ILE A 210 11.32 -10.55 -2.47
N VAL A 211 10.09 -11.03 -2.27
CA VAL A 211 9.00 -10.22 -1.69
C VAL A 211 9.37 -9.73 -0.29
N PHE A 212 9.79 -10.62 0.61
CA PHE A 212 10.16 -10.26 1.99
C PHE A 212 11.40 -9.38 2.03
N SER A 213 12.39 -9.61 1.16
CA SER A 213 13.53 -8.70 1.03
C SER A 213 13.11 -7.29 0.60
N THR A 214 11.90 -7.12 0.07
CA THR A 214 11.34 -5.85 -0.40
C THR A 214 10.45 -5.17 0.65
N VAL A 215 9.62 -5.94 1.35
CA VAL A 215 8.60 -5.41 2.26
C VAL A 215 8.96 -5.50 3.74
N TYR A 216 9.87 -6.39 4.12
CA TYR A 216 10.23 -6.62 5.51
C TYR A 216 10.95 -5.40 6.11
N SER A 217 10.49 -5.03 7.30
CA SER A 217 11.07 -4.09 8.24
C SER A 217 10.45 -4.34 9.61
N LYS A 218 10.98 -3.73 10.67
CA LYS A 218 10.37 -3.80 12.02
C LYS A 218 8.93 -3.26 12.09
N ASN A 219 8.45 -2.59 11.04
CA ASN A 219 7.09 -2.08 10.94
C ASN A 219 6.09 -3.14 10.44
N LEU A 220 6.57 -4.23 9.80
CA LEU A 220 5.71 -5.27 9.25
C LEU A 220 5.22 -6.17 10.38
N LEU A 221 3.98 -5.97 10.81
CA LEU A 221 3.41 -6.71 11.94
C LEU A 221 2.46 -7.83 11.52
N ASN A 222 1.86 -7.70 10.34
CA ASN A 222 0.83 -8.64 9.90
C ASN A 222 1.13 -9.15 8.49
N VAL A 223 1.09 -10.46 8.31
CA VAL A 223 1.09 -11.11 7.01
C VAL A 223 -0.17 -11.96 6.91
N THR A 224 -0.94 -11.78 5.85
CA THR A 224 -2.20 -12.51 5.67
C THR A 224 -2.24 -13.19 4.32
N LEU A 225 -2.48 -14.50 4.31
CA LEU A 225 -2.89 -15.22 3.11
C LEU A 225 -4.41 -15.06 2.95
N VAL A 226 -4.83 -14.41 1.87
CA VAL A 226 -6.21 -14.16 1.52
C VAL A 226 -6.62 -15.12 0.41
N ILE A 227 -7.52 -16.04 0.73
CA ILE A 227 -8.14 -16.93 -0.25
C ILE A 227 -9.44 -16.27 -0.70
N ASN A 228 -9.45 -15.71 -1.91
CA ASN A 228 -10.56 -14.94 -2.45
C ASN A 228 -11.48 -15.77 -3.36
N LYS A 229 -12.66 -15.22 -3.65
CA LYS A 229 -13.71 -15.79 -4.52
C LYS A 229 -14.38 -17.05 -3.94
N ILE A 230 -14.55 -17.09 -2.62
CA ILE A 230 -15.25 -18.19 -1.95
C ILE A 230 -16.72 -18.32 -2.36
N ASP A 231 -17.33 -17.22 -2.80
CA ASP A 231 -18.69 -17.19 -3.35
C ASP A 231 -18.82 -18.15 -4.54
N LEU A 232 -17.89 -18.11 -5.49
CA LEU A 232 -17.90 -19.00 -6.65
C LEU A 232 -17.81 -20.47 -6.24
N LEU A 233 -17.02 -20.78 -5.21
CA LEU A 233 -16.87 -22.15 -4.73
C LEU A 233 -18.16 -22.67 -4.09
N ARG A 234 -18.83 -21.83 -3.30
CA ARG A 234 -20.11 -22.18 -2.68
C ARG A 234 -21.19 -22.41 -3.72
N ASP A 235 -21.22 -21.60 -4.77
CA ASP A 235 -22.19 -21.75 -5.86
C ASP A 235 -21.99 -23.08 -6.60
N VAL A 236 -20.76 -23.43 -6.99
CA VAL A 236 -20.51 -24.73 -7.67
C VAL A 236 -20.70 -25.94 -6.75
N VAL A 237 -20.44 -25.82 -5.45
CA VAL A 237 -20.74 -26.87 -4.47
C VAL A 237 -22.26 -27.03 -4.30
N ALA A 238 -23.02 -25.94 -4.25
CA ALA A 238 -24.48 -25.99 -4.19
C ALA A 238 -25.09 -26.63 -5.45
N MET A 239 -24.44 -26.49 -6.60
CA MET A 239 -24.81 -27.15 -7.86
C MET A 239 -24.39 -28.63 -7.93
N GLY A 240 -23.66 -29.14 -6.93
CA GLY A 240 -23.18 -30.53 -6.91
C GLY A 240 -22.00 -30.81 -7.84
N CYS A 241 -21.27 -29.77 -8.28
CA CYS A 241 -20.14 -29.92 -9.22
C CYS A 241 -18.85 -30.45 -8.57
N ILE A 242 -18.79 -30.51 -7.23
CA ILE A 242 -17.63 -31.02 -6.49
C ILE A 242 -18.09 -32.16 -5.57
N PRO A 243 -17.93 -33.42 -5.98
CA PRO A 243 -18.29 -34.58 -5.18
C PRO A 243 -17.58 -34.60 -3.81
N GLY A 244 -18.30 -34.97 -2.75
CA GLY A 244 -17.72 -35.12 -1.41
C GLY A 244 -17.47 -33.81 -0.65
N VAL A 245 -17.72 -32.65 -1.26
CA VAL A 245 -17.69 -31.34 -0.59
C VAL A 245 -19.12 -30.88 -0.34
N SER A 246 -19.39 -30.41 0.87
CA SER A 246 -20.68 -29.90 1.31
C SER A 246 -20.56 -28.41 1.62
N LEU A 247 -21.68 -27.67 1.62
CA LEU A 247 -21.66 -26.25 2.00
C LEU A 247 -21.09 -26.00 3.40
N GLY A 248 -21.20 -26.98 4.31
CA GLY A 248 -20.69 -26.89 5.68
C GLY A 248 -19.16 -26.99 5.81
N ASN A 249 -18.45 -27.51 4.80
CA ASN A 249 -16.99 -27.71 4.85
C ASN A 249 -16.22 -27.02 3.70
N VAL A 250 -16.85 -26.09 2.97
CA VAL A 250 -16.24 -25.36 1.86
C VAL A 250 -14.98 -24.60 2.29
N ASP A 251 -15.02 -23.95 3.46
CA ASP A 251 -13.91 -23.17 3.98
C ASP A 251 -12.69 -24.06 4.33
N ASP A 252 -12.92 -25.29 4.83
CA ASP A 252 -11.85 -26.26 5.12
C ASP A 252 -11.28 -26.86 3.83
N TYR A 253 -12.15 -27.20 2.88
CA TYR A 253 -11.75 -27.69 1.58
C TYR A 253 -10.83 -26.68 0.85
N VAL A 254 -11.21 -25.40 0.80
CA VAL A 254 -10.39 -24.39 0.11
C VAL A 254 -9.07 -24.12 0.84
N ARG A 255 -9.04 -24.20 2.17
CA ARG A 255 -7.78 -24.11 2.94
C ARG A 255 -6.85 -25.26 2.61
N ASN A 256 -7.38 -26.48 2.49
CA ASN A 256 -6.60 -27.65 2.11
C ASN A 256 -5.99 -27.51 0.70
N LEU A 257 -6.72 -26.95 -0.26
CA LEU A 257 -6.19 -26.66 -1.61
C LEU A 257 -4.94 -25.76 -1.57
N PHE A 258 -4.94 -24.75 -0.71
CA PHE A 258 -3.84 -23.78 -0.61
C PHE A 258 -2.86 -24.06 0.54
N LYS A 259 -2.92 -25.24 1.17
CA LYS A 259 -2.09 -25.59 2.34
C LYS A 259 -0.58 -25.44 2.08
N LYS A 260 -0.12 -25.78 0.87
CA LYS A 260 1.29 -25.62 0.48
C LYS A 260 1.69 -24.15 0.32
N VAL A 261 0.79 -23.29 -0.20
CA VAL A 261 1.01 -21.84 -0.24
C VAL A 261 1.04 -21.27 1.17
N GLU A 262 0.12 -21.70 2.04
CA GLU A 262 0.10 -21.31 3.45
C GLU A 262 1.43 -21.62 4.13
N HIS A 263 1.92 -22.85 3.98
CA HIS A 263 3.21 -23.27 4.55
C HIS A 263 4.37 -22.41 4.04
N ASN A 264 4.45 -22.20 2.72
CA ASN A 264 5.51 -21.37 2.13
C ASN A 264 5.52 -19.94 2.71
N VAL A 265 4.35 -19.31 2.83
CA VAL A 265 4.24 -17.93 3.36
C VAL A 265 4.57 -17.89 4.84
N ARG A 266 4.09 -18.86 5.62
CA ARG A 266 4.39 -18.97 7.05
C ARG A 266 5.89 -19.13 7.29
N ASP A 267 6.52 -20.05 6.58
CA ASP A 267 7.97 -20.27 6.67
C ASP A 267 8.77 -19.00 6.32
N ALA A 268 8.30 -18.23 5.33
CA ALA A 268 8.92 -16.95 5.00
C ALA A 268 8.76 -15.90 6.12
N CYS A 269 7.62 -15.89 6.83
CA CYS A 269 7.42 -15.03 8.00
C CYS A 269 8.37 -15.41 9.14
N ASP A 270 8.52 -16.71 9.39
CA ASP A 270 9.38 -17.24 10.46
C ASP A 270 10.85 -16.95 10.16
N ARG A 271 11.29 -17.17 8.91
CA ARG A 271 12.64 -16.82 8.45
C ARG A 271 12.92 -15.33 8.48
N ALA A 272 11.92 -14.47 8.34
CA ALA A 272 12.08 -13.03 8.44
C ALA A 272 12.10 -12.54 9.90
N SER A 273 11.51 -13.29 10.84
CA SER A 273 11.38 -12.93 12.25
C SER A 273 12.61 -13.33 13.09
N THR A 274 13.83 -13.09 12.57
CA THR A 274 15.10 -13.59 13.15
C THR A 274 15.54 -12.94 14.46
N SER A 275 14.82 -11.94 14.98
CA SER A 275 15.16 -11.27 16.23
C SER A 275 14.11 -11.53 17.29
N ASP A 276 14.53 -11.90 18.51
CA ASP A 276 13.68 -12.19 19.68
C ASP A 276 12.68 -11.07 20.07
N SER A 277 12.80 -9.90 19.46
CA SER A 277 11.99 -8.71 19.75
C SER A 277 10.93 -8.37 18.69
N HIS A 278 10.85 -9.11 17.59
CA HIS A 278 9.94 -8.80 16.50
C HIS A 278 9.31 -10.05 15.90
N THR A 279 8.01 -10.20 16.09
CA THR A 279 7.21 -11.34 15.58
C THR A 279 6.19 -10.84 14.59
N ILE A 280 6.14 -11.48 13.42
CA ILE A 280 5.10 -11.25 12.41
C ILE A 280 3.89 -12.11 12.76
N ASN A 281 2.71 -11.50 12.87
CA ASN A 281 1.45 -12.23 12.99
C ASN A 281 1.02 -12.77 11.62
N PHE A 282 1.08 -14.08 11.44
CA PHE A 282 0.61 -14.76 10.23
C PHE A 282 -0.80 -15.33 10.42
N GLN A 283 -1.69 -15.06 9.47
CA GLN A 283 -3.05 -15.60 9.46
C GLN A 283 -3.52 -15.93 8.04
N VAL A 284 -4.52 -16.81 7.96
CA VAL A 284 -5.18 -17.18 6.70
C VAL A 284 -6.66 -16.87 6.78
N VAL A 285 -7.15 -16.12 5.81
CA VAL A 285 -8.55 -15.66 5.75
C VAL A 285 -9.17 -16.03 4.42
N VAL A 286 -10.37 -16.59 4.49
CA VAL A 286 -11.22 -16.90 3.33
C VAL A 286 -12.23 -15.78 3.15
N VAL A 287 -12.28 -15.19 1.96
CA VAL A 287 -13.11 -14.00 1.68
C VAL A 287 -13.81 -14.07 0.32
N SER A 288 -14.82 -13.22 0.17
CA SER A 288 -15.39 -12.87 -1.12
C SER A 288 -15.33 -11.36 -1.29
N ALA A 289 -14.49 -10.89 -2.21
CA ALA A 289 -14.40 -9.47 -2.54
C ALA A 289 -15.70 -8.90 -3.12
N VAL A 290 -16.51 -9.75 -3.78
CA VAL A 290 -17.78 -9.36 -4.42
C VAL A 290 -18.87 -9.16 -3.38
N THR A 291 -19.03 -10.09 -2.44
CA THR A 291 -20.06 -10.00 -1.39
C THR A 291 -19.60 -9.18 -0.17
N GLY A 292 -18.30 -8.91 -0.06
CA GLY A 292 -17.70 -8.25 1.11
C GLY A 292 -17.49 -9.17 2.32
N GLN A 293 -17.85 -10.45 2.21
CA GLN A 293 -17.71 -11.43 3.29
C GLN A 293 -16.25 -11.54 3.76
N GLY A 294 -16.01 -11.29 5.05
CA GLY A 294 -14.69 -11.39 5.69
C GLY A 294 -13.71 -10.25 5.37
N VAL A 295 -14.03 -9.39 4.39
CA VAL A 295 -13.12 -8.37 3.85
C VAL A 295 -12.98 -7.17 4.78
N ALA A 296 -14.10 -6.64 5.29
CA ALA A 296 -14.11 -5.42 6.10
C ALA A 296 -13.51 -5.62 7.50
N LYS A 297 -13.78 -6.78 8.13
CA LYS A 297 -13.27 -7.11 9.46
C LYS A 297 -11.74 -7.13 9.47
N LEU A 298 -11.14 -7.89 8.54
CA LEU A 298 -9.70 -8.02 8.36
C LEU A 298 -9.01 -6.65 8.24
N PHE A 299 -9.50 -5.82 7.31
CA PHE A 299 -8.89 -4.53 7.03
C PHE A 299 -9.03 -3.55 8.19
N ASN A 300 -10.24 -3.41 8.75
CA ASN A 300 -10.50 -2.45 9.83
C ASN A 300 -9.76 -2.81 11.11
N GLU A 301 -9.61 -4.09 11.41
CA GLU A 301 -8.85 -4.56 12.58
C GLU A 301 -7.37 -4.17 12.48
N ILE A 302 -6.73 -4.41 11.33
CA ILE A 302 -5.33 -4.05 11.13
C ILE A 302 -5.15 -2.52 11.15
N VAL A 303 -6.05 -1.76 10.53
CA VAL A 303 -6.00 -0.27 10.59
C VAL A 303 -6.11 0.22 12.03
N ARG A 304 -7.06 -0.33 12.82
CA ARG A 304 -7.25 0.04 14.23
C ARG A 304 -6.01 -0.25 15.08
N GLN A 305 -5.44 -1.44 14.96
CA GLN A 305 -4.24 -1.84 15.71
C GLN A 305 -3.09 -0.85 15.50
N HIS A 306 -2.82 -0.46 14.24
CA HIS A 306 -1.76 0.49 13.91
C HIS A 306 -2.09 1.92 14.33
N ALA A 307 -3.36 2.33 14.21
CA ALA A 307 -3.80 3.65 14.62
C ALA A 307 -3.66 3.89 16.14
N ILE A 308 -3.80 2.82 16.95
CA ILE A 308 -3.59 2.85 18.41
C ILE A 308 -2.09 2.93 18.74
N GLN A 309 -1.27 2.10 18.10
CA GLN A 309 0.19 2.11 18.30
C GLN A 309 0.82 3.45 17.91
N GLY A 310 0.37 4.04 16.80
CA GLY A 310 0.80 5.37 16.37
C GLY A 310 0.41 6.49 17.34
N SER A 311 -0.76 6.41 17.98
CA SER A 311 -1.13 7.40 19.01
C SER A 311 -0.34 7.28 20.31
N ASN A 312 0.14 6.08 20.67
CA ASN A 312 0.92 5.89 21.90
C ASN A 312 2.38 6.36 21.76
N SER A 313 2.93 6.40 20.55
CA SER A 313 4.26 6.96 20.27
C SER A 313 4.30 8.49 20.24
N THR A 314 3.12 9.15 20.19
CA THR A 314 2.96 10.61 20.16
C THR A 314 2.63 11.23 21.51
N ALA A 315 2.56 10.45 22.60
CA ALA A 315 2.60 11.03 23.94
C ALA A 315 3.87 11.91 24.01
N PRO A 316 3.76 13.22 24.27
CA PRO A 316 4.91 14.08 24.26
C PRO A 316 5.90 13.48 25.25
N ARG A 317 7.09 13.12 24.77
CA ARG A 317 8.27 12.97 25.62
C ARG A 317 8.43 14.31 26.32
N ARG A 318 7.70 14.50 27.42
CA ARG A 318 7.82 15.60 28.36
C ARG A 318 9.26 15.55 28.81
N THR A 319 10.10 16.31 28.12
CA THR A 319 11.34 16.90 28.57
C THR A 319 11.85 16.32 29.90
N ALA A 320 12.36 15.09 29.85
CA ALA A 320 13.20 14.51 30.90
C ALA A 320 14.50 15.33 31.10
N ARG A 321 14.71 16.36 30.27
CA ARG A 321 15.78 17.35 30.37
C ARG A 321 15.55 18.42 31.46
N ARG A 322 14.36 18.54 32.07
CA ARG A 322 14.10 19.56 33.12
C ARG A 322 14.31 19.08 34.57
N ARG A 323 14.46 17.77 34.82
CA ARG A 323 14.74 17.25 36.19
C ARG A 323 16.22 17.06 36.52
N ARG A 324 17.14 17.05 35.54
CA ARG A 324 18.59 16.98 35.83
C ARG A 324 19.26 18.32 36.14
N ARG A 325 18.60 19.46 35.93
CA ARG A 325 19.13 20.78 36.34
C ARG A 325 18.69 21.24 37.74
N ALA A 326 17.72 20.58 38.37
CA ALA A 326 17.30 20.89 39.74
C ALA A 326 17.98 20.02 40.81
N ALA A 327 18.74 19.00 40.39
CA ALA A 327 19.49 18.11 41.29
C ALA A 327 21.01 18.39 41.27
N ALA A 328 21.46 19.45 40.58
CA ALA A 328 22.85 19.91 40.55
C ALA A 328 23.03 21.30 41.18
N SER A 329 22.06 21.73 41.99
CA SER A 329 22.10 23.00 42.74
C SER A 329 21.62 22.83 44.19
N ARG A 330 22.02 21.73 44.82
CA ARG A 330 22.03 21.55 46.26
C ARG A 330 23.32 20.84 46.63
#